data_AF-A0A4S4CIH3-F1
#
_entry.id   AF-A0A4S4CIH3-F1
#
_cell.length_a   1.000
_cell.length_b   1.000
_cell.length_c   1.000
_cell.angle_alpha   90.00
_cell.angle_beta   90.00
_cell.angle_gamma   90.00
#
_symmetry.space_group_name_H-M   'P 1'
#
loop_
_entity.id
_entity.type
_entity.pdbx_description
1 polymer ?
#
loop_
_entity_poly.entity_id
_entity_poly.type
_entity_poly.pdbx_seq_one_letter_code
_entity_poly.pdbx_strand_id
1 'polypeptide(L)'
;MRHLPTLPELTGLHESGGSLMGTTTRGPLALYRYVPLQGAVLTGQVIPFAARWPEHLKLLIYRYSPVPPLPRGILPPHLLERLGVRPRDLDGLRPWDQLTYQGWPVYVCLLDRPGARPAGIIESQFEQLRLDVQPLGLPGSAGQGP
;
A
#
# COMPACT_ATOMS: atom_id res chain seq x y z
N MET A 1 -1.17 19.09 -19.87
CA MET A 1 -1.46 17.84 -19.13
C MET A 1 -0.23 17.53 -18.28
N ARG A 2 -0.35 17.51 -16.95
CA ARG A 2 0.79 17.11 -16.08
C ARG A 2 0.94 15.59 -16.19
N HIS A 3 2.09 15.11 -16.65
CA HIS A 3 2.40 13.69 -16.62
C HIS A 3 2.36 13.22 -15.17
N LEU A 4 1.47 12.28 -14.85
CA LEU A 4 1.50 11.61 -13.56
C LEU A 4 2.82 10.85 -13.46
N PRO A 5 3.53 10.90 -12.31
CA PRO A 5 4.71 10.08 -12.14
C PRO A 5 4.34 8.60 -12.32
N THR A 6 5.12 7.91 -13.15
CA THR A 6 4.99 6.48 -13.36
C THR A 6 5.43 5.74 -12.10
N LEU A 7 4.76 4.63 -11.80
CA LEU A 7 5.16 3.76 -10.70
C LEU A 7 6.62 3.31 -10.92
N PRO A 8 7.49 3.39 -9.90
CA PRO A 8 8.81 2.78 -9.96
C PRO A 8 8.68 1.27 -10.24
N GLU A 9 9.55 0.76 -11.11
CA GLU A 9 9.57 -0.68 -11.42
C GLU A 9 10.07 -1.45 -10.19
N LEU A 10 9.17 -2.25 -9.61
CA LEU A 10 9.48 -3.16 -8.51
C LEU A 10 9.78 -4.55 -9.06
N THR A 11 10.95 -5.09 -8.72
CA THR A 11 11.42 -6.41 -9.14
C THR A 11 11.37 -7.44 -8.02
N GLY A 12 10.77 -7.10 -6.88
CA GLY A 12 10.63 -7.99 -5.72
C GLY A 12 10.38 -7.23 -4.43
N LEU A 13 10.40 -7.96 -3.33
CA LEU A 13 10.30 -7.44 -1.96
C LEU A 13 11.46 -7.96 -1.12
N HIS A 14 11.86 -7.21 -0.10
CA HIS A 14 12.79 -7.67 0.91
C HIS A 14 12.55 -6.97 2.25
N GLU A 15 13.20 -7.48 3.29
CA GLU A 15 13.15 -6.95 4.64
C GLU A 15 14.38 -6.07 4.90
N SER A 16 14.19 -4.90 5.50
CA SER A 16 15.30 -4.05 5.92
C SER A 16 14.91 -3.19 7.12
N GLY A 17 15.71 -3.23 8.18
CA GLY A 17 15.53 -2.37 9.35
C GLY A 17 14.13 -2.48 9.99
N GLY A 18 13.54 -3.68 10.03
CA GLY A 18 12.19 -3.89 10.55
C GLY A 18 11.05 -3.44 9.63
N SER A 19 11.35 -3.04 8.39
CA SER A 19 10.37 -2.60 7.39
C SER A 19 10.36 -3.49 6.16
N LEU A 20 9.18 -3.57 5.52
CA LEU A 20 9.03 -4.17 4.21
C LEU A 20 9.43 -3.14 3.14
N MET A 21 10.32 -3.54 2.24
CA MET A 21 10.88 -2.69 1.20
C MET A 21 10.62 -3.30 -0.18
N GLY A 22 10.44 -2.44 -1.17
CA GLY A 22 10.44 -2.82 -2.58
C GLY A 22 11.87 -2.92 -3.10
N THR A 23 12.15 -3.95 -3.89
CA THR A 23 13.40 -4.07 -4.64
C THR A 23 13.24 -3.37 -5.99
N THR A 24 14.20 -2.54 -6.37
CA THR A 24 14.29 -1.93 -7.71
C THR A 24 15.70 -2.08 -8.25
N THR A 25 15.87 -1.90 -9.57
CA THR A 25 17.20 -1.88 -10.21
C THR A 25 18.11 -0.75 -9.73
N ARG A 26 17.54 0.29 -9.10
CA ARG A 26 18.26 1.47 -8.61
C ARG A 26 18.44 1.49 -7.09
N GLY A 27 18.10 0.39 -6.41
CA GLY A 27 18.20 0.25 -4.97
C GLY A 27 16.84 0.03 -4.28
N PRO A 28 16.84 -0.10 -2.94
CA PRO A 28 15.64 -0.35 -2.17
C PRO A 28 14.69 0.87 -2.20
N LEU A 29 13.39 0.62 -2.19
CA LEU A 29 12.35 1.65 -2.15
C LEU A 29 11.43 1.41 -0.97
N ALA A 30 11.10 2.47 -0.22
CA ALA A 30 10.19 2.38 0.91
C ALA A 30 8.76 2.06 0.46
N LEU A 31 8.09 1.20 1.23
CA LEU A 31 6.68 0.90 1.07
C LEU A 31 5.89 1.49 2.23
N TYR A 32 4.63 1.84 1.97
CA TYR A 32 3.79 2.58 2.90
C TYR A 32 2.42 1.93 3.05
N ARG A 33 1.77 2.23 4.18
CA ARG A 33 0.37 1.94 4.46
C ARG A 33 -0.39 3.23 4.77
N TYR A 34 -1.69 3.22 4.49
CA TYR A 34 -2.59 4.31 4.87
C TYR A 34 -3.18 4.05 6.27
N VAL A 35 -2.68 4.77 7.27
CA VAL A 35 -2.98 4.53 8.70
C VAL A 35 -4.47 4.65 9.04
N PRO A 36 -5.23 5.64 8.53
CA PRO A 36 -6.65 5.79 8.85
C PRO A 36 -7.53 4.59 8.47
N LEU A 37 -7.03 3.67 7.62
CA LEU A 37 -7.74 2.43 7.29
C LEU A 37 -8.02 1.54 8.50
N GLN A 38 -7.16 1.56 9.52
CA GLN A 38 -7.41 0.78 10.73
C GLN A 38 -8.67 1.24 11.46
N GLY A 39 -8.79 2.55 11.67
CA GLY A 39 -9.97 3.13 12.34
C GLY A 39 -11.24 2.85 11.56
N ALA A 40 -11.18 2.92 10.23
CA ALA A 40 -12.32 2.59 9.38
C ALA A 40 -12.74 1.12 9.52
N VAL A 41 -11.79 0.18 9.51
CA VAL A 41 -12.09 -1.25 9.72
C VAL A 41 -12.69 -1.52 11.10
N LEU A 42 -12.11 -0.93 12.15
CA LEU A 42 -12.59 -1.13 13.54
C LEU A 42 -13.99 -0.55 13.79
N THR A 43 -14.41 0.44 13.01
CA THR A 43 -15.71 1.11 13.14
C THR A 43 -16.74 0.66 12.10
N GLY A 44 -16.38 -0.29 11.23
CA GLY A 44 -17.23 -0.71 10.11
C GLY A 44 -17.45 0.39 9.06
N GLN A 45 -16.65 1.45 9.08
CA GLN A 45 -16.74 2.53 8.11
C GLN A 45 -16.06 2.13 6.81
N VAL A 46 -16.67 2.53 5.69
CA VAL A 46 -16.07 2.41 4.37
C VAL A 46 -15.26 3.67 4.09
N ILE A 47 -13.96 3.53 3.82
CA ILE A 47 -13.20 4.65 3.28
C ILE A 47 -13.70 4.90 1.86
N PRO A 48 -14.24 6.10 1.57
CA PRO A 48 -14.74 6.41 0.24
C PRO A 48 -13.62 6.28 -0.79
N PHE A 49 -13.98 6.05 -2.05
CA PHE A 49 -13.02 6.18 -3.14
C PHE A 49 -12.40 7.57 -3.14
N ALA A 50 -11.15 7.67 -3.58
CA ALA A 50 -10.38 8.89 -3.43
C ALA A 50 -11.00 10.10 -4.16
N ALA A 51 -11.81 9.88 -5.21
CA ALA A 51 -12.59 10.92 -5.86
C ALA A 51 -13.58 11.65 -4.92
N ARG A 52 -14.07 10.94 -3.89
CA ARG A 52 -15.01 11.42 -2.87
C ARG A 52 -14.30 11.90 -1.58
N TRP A 53 -12.97 11.94 -1.55
CA TRP A 53 -12.24 12.49 -0.40
C TRP A 53 -12.38 14.01 -0.33
N PRO A 54 -12.29 14.60 0.88
CA PRO A 54 -12.09 16.04 1.04
C PRO A 54 -10.97 16.56 0.11
N GLU A 55 -11.16 17.73 -0.49
CA GLU A 55 -10.22 18.30 -1.49
C GLU A 55 -8.77 18.35 -1.00
N HIS A 56 -8.55 18.70 0.27
CA HIS A 56 -7.22 18.77 0.86
C HIS A 56 -6.50 17.41 0.91
N LEU A 57 -7.23 16.29 0.88
CA LEU A 57 -6.67 14.93 0.85
C LEU A 57 -6.46 14.40 -0.56
N LYS A 58 -7.10 14.99 -1.59
CA LYS A 58 -6.96 14.52 -2.98
C LYS A 58 -5.53 14.61 -3.50
N LEU A 59 -4.70 15.50 -2.94
CA LEU A 59 -3.28 15.58 -3.25
C LEU A 59 -2.52 14.28 -2.95
N LEU A 60 -2.99 13.49 -1.97
CA LEU A 60 -2.38 12.21 -1.61
C LEU A 60 -2.48 11.18 -2.75
N ILE A 61 -3.52 11.26 -3.58
CA ILE A 61 -3.71 10.41 -4.77
C ILE A 61 -2.56 10.60 -5.77
N TYR A 62 -2.01 11.81 -5.83
CA TYR A 62 -0.89 12.15 -6.71
C TYR A 62 0.47 11.87 -6.09
N ARG A 63 0.53 11.57 -4.78
CA ARG A 63 1.76 11.27 -4.04
C ARG A 63 1.95 9.78 -3.80
N TYR A 64 0.88 9.03 -3.58
CA TYR A 64 0.94 7.60 -3.29
C TYR A 64 0.28 6.80 -4.39
N SER A 65 1.02 5.84 -4.91
CA SER A 65 0.49 4.91 -5.91
C SER A 65 0.34 3.51 -5.30
N PRO A 66 -0.78 2.82 -5.55
CA PRO A 66 -0.95 1.43 -5.12
C PRO A 66 0.07 0.54 -5.84
N VAL A 67 0.68 -0.37 -5.09
CA VAL A 67 1.60 -1.36 -5.64
C VAL A 67 0.79 -2.48 -6.31
N PRO A 68 1.03 -2.79 -7.59
CA PRO A 68 0.38 -3.93 -8.26
C PRO A 68 0.85 -5.26 -7.68
N PRO A 69 0.15 -6.37 -7.92
CA PRO A 69 0.59 -7.68 -7.46
C PRO A 69 1.91 -8.03 -8.13
N LEU A 70 2.82 -8.60 -7.36
CA LEU A 70 4.11 -9.06 -7.86
C LEU A 70 4.06 -10.56 -8.16
N PRO A 71 4.71 -11.05 -9.22
CA PRO A 71 4.81 -12.48 -9.51
C PRO A 71 5.34 -13.26 -8.30
N ARG A 72 4.73 -14.40 -7.96
CA ARG A 72 5.16 -15.19 -6.78
C ARG A 72 6.61 -15.68 -6.87
N GLY A 73 7.13 -15.90 -8.09
CA GLY A 73 8.50 -16.37 -8.31
C GLY A 73 9.61 -15.36 -7.97
N ILE A 74 9.28 -14.07 -7.80
CA ILE A 74 10.26 -13.02 -7.44
C ILE A 74 10.13 -12.57 -5.98
N LEU A 75 9.28 -13.24 -5.20
CA LEU A 75 8.99 -12.89 -3.82
C LEU A 75 9.69 -13.84 -2.85
N PRO A 76 10.21 -13.35 -1.72
CA PRO A 76 10.77 -14.21 -0.69
C PRO A 76 9.72 -15.21 -0.15
N PRO A 77 10.04 -16.53 -0.08
CA PRO A 77 9.04 -17.56 0.28
C PRO A 77 8.35 -17.32 1.62
N HIS A 78 9.09 -16.87 2.62
CA HIS A 78 8.57 -16.64 3.98
C HIS A 78 7.62 -15.43 4.07
N LEU A 79 7.57 -14.57 3.06
CA LEU A 79 6.60 -13.47 2.98
C LEU A 79 5.30 -13.89 2.31
N LEU A 80 5.26 -15.00 1.57
CA LEU A 80 4.13 -15.36 0.71
C LEU A 80 2.80 -15.52 1.47
N GLU A 81 2.83 -16.07 2.68
CA GLU A 81 1.63 -16.25 3.52
C GLU A 81 1.08 -14.93 4.06
N ARG A 82 1.93 -13.90 4.13
CA ARG A 82 1.58 -12.57 4.61
C ARG A 82 1.13 -11.65 3.48
N LEU A 83 1.34 -12.06 2.23
CA LEU A 83 0.98 -11.28 1.06
C LEU A 83 -0.39 -11.71 0.53
N GLY A 84 -1.11 -10.73 -0.01
CA GLY A 84 -2.41 -10.93 -0.61
C GLY A 84 -2.65 -9.94 -1.74
N VAL A 85 -3.84 -10.02 -2.32
CA VAL A 85 -4.27 -9.13 -3.38
C VAL A 85 -5.66 -8.60 -3.03
N ARG A 86 -5.83 -7.28 -3.16
CA ARG A 86 -7.11 -6.61 -2.98
C ARG A 86 -7.58 -6.09 -4.34
N PRO A 87 -8.79 -6.45 -4.80
CA PRO A 87 -9.35 -5.90 -6.02
C PRO A 87 -9.59 -4.39 -5.88
N ARG A 88 -9.38 -3.65 -6.97
CA ARG A 88 -9.67 -2.21 -7.06
C ARG A 88 -10.75 -1.95 -8.10
N ASP A 89 -11.41 -0.80 -7.96
CA ASP A 89 -12.36 -0.31 -8.94
C ASP A 89 -11.65 0.03 -10.26
N LEU A 90 -12.29 -0.34 -11.37
CA LEU A 90 -11.78 -0.13 -12.73
C LEU A 90 -11.92 1.33 -13.18
N ASP A 91 -12.82 2.10 -12.57
CA ASP A 91 -13.16 3.47 -12.99
C ASP A 91 -12.22 4.56 -12.39
N GLY A 92 -10.97 4.21 -12.03
CA GLY A 92 -10.03 5.08 -11.32
C GLY A 92 -8.66 5.28 -12.00
N LEU A 93 -7.86 6.24 -11.51
CA LEU A 93 -6.51 6.56 -12.03
C LEU A 93 -5.51 5.39 -11.98
N ARG A 94 -5.79 4.37 -11.16
CA ARG A 94 -4.92 3.22 -10.85
C ARG A 94 -5.81 1.98 -10.70
N PRO A 95 -6.34 1.44 -11.81
CA PRO A 95 -7.43 0.46 -11.82
C PRO A 95 -6.97 -1.00 -11.67
N TRP A 96 -5.69 -1.23 -11.38
CA TRP A 96 -5.16 -2.57 -11.17
C TRP A 96 -5.40 -3.06 -9.74
N ASP A 97 -5.46 -4.37 -9.57
CA ASP A 97 -5.46 -5.00 -8.25
C ASP A 97 -4.27 -4.55 -7.41
N GLN A 98 -4.43 -4.47 -6.10
CA GLN A 98 -3.40 -3.94 -5.22
C GLN A 98 -2.80 -5.04 -4.34
N LEU A 99 -1.48 -5.06 -4.25
CA LEU A 99 -0.74 -5.88 -3.30
C LEU A 99 -1.13 -5.50 -1.87
N THR A 100 -1.34 -6.50 -1.02
CA THR A 100 -1.52 -6.32 0.42
C THR A 100 -0.45 -7.04 1.22
N TYR A 101 -0.11 -6.52 2.40
CA TYR A 101 0.72 -7.19 3.40
C TYR A 101 -0.02 -7.25 4.72
N GLN A 102 -0.27 -8.44 5.25
CA GLN A 102 -1.11 -8.66 6.43
C GLN A 102 -2.47 -7.93 6.32
N GLY A 103 -3.10 -7.98 5.15
CA GLY A 103 -4.35 -7.29 4.83
C GLY A 103 -4.21 -5.78 4.53
N TRP A 104 -3.08 -5.15 4.82
CA TRP A 104 -2.86 -3.73 4.54
C TRP A 104 -2.56 -3.49 3.05
N PRO A 105 -3.30 -2.59 2.37
CA PRO A 105 -2.95 -2.18 1.01
C PRO A 105 -1.59 -1.48 0.97
N VAL A 106 -0.72 -1.92 0.06
CA VAL A 106 0.65 -1.45 -0.06
C VAL A 106 0.74 -0.29 -1.06
N TYR A 107 1.48 0.75 -0.69
CA TYR A 107 1.72 1.93 -1.51
C TYR A 107 3.21 2.23 -1.65
N VAL A 108 3.57 2.92 -2.73
CA VAL A 108 4.83 3.66 -2.85
C VAL A 108 4.55 5.15 -2.85
N CYS A 109 5.47 5.94 -2.31
CA CYS A 109 5.48 7.38 -2.52
C CYS A 109 6.17 7.69 -3.86
N LEU A 110 5.46 8.37 -4.76
CA LEU A 110 5.95 8.77 -6.08
C LEU A 110 7.04 9.86 -6.03
N LEU A 111 7.26 10.46 -4.86
CA LEU A 111 8.34 11.43 -4.63
C LEU A 111 9.61 10.77 -4.07
N ASP A 112 9.54 9.51 -3.63
CA ASP A 112 10.71 8.80 -3.13
C ASP A 112 11.68 8.46 -4.26
N ARG A 113 12.97 8.44 -3.92
CA ARG A 113 14.03 7.98 -4.82
C ARG A 113 14.56 6.64 -4.31
N PRO A 114 14.71 5.62 -5.17
CA PRO A 114 15.37 4.37 -4.79
C PRO A 114 16.74 4.61 -4.16
N GLY A 115 17.04 3.89 -3.08
CA GLY A 115 18.28 4.02 -2.30
C GLY A 115 18.36 5.25 -1.39
N ALA A 116 17.39 6.18 -1.46
CA ALA A 116 17.35 7.34 -0.57
C ALA A 116 16.52 7.07 0.70
N ARG A 117 16.60 8.00 1.66
CA ARG A 117 15.73 7.95 2.84
C ARG A 117 14.25 8.12 2.44
N PRO A 118 13.31 7.45 3.13
CA PRO A 118 11.87 7.62 2.90
C PRO A 118 11.47 9.09 3.08
N ALA A 119 10.83 9.70 2.07
CA ALA A 119 10.29 11.07 2.13
C ALA A 119 8.75 11.08 2.13
N GLY A 120 8.12 9.93 1.89
CA GLY A 120 6.68 9.74 1.87
C GLY A 120 6.05 9.52 3.25
N ILE A 121 6.70 9.86 4.36
CA ILE A 121 6.05 9.83 5.66
C ILE A 121 5.20 11.09 5.81
N ILE A 122 3.89 10.90 6.03
CA ILE A 122 2.98 11.97 6.42
C ILE A 122 2.34 11.52 7.73
N GLU A 123 2.67 12.24 8.80
CA GLU A 123 2.21 11.93 10.16
C GLU A 123 0.69 11.70 10.19
N SER A 124 0.29 10.61 10.87
CA SER A 124 -1.10 10.16 11.01
C SER A 124 -1.84 9.81 9.71
N GLN A 125 -1.20 9.82 8.55
CA GLN A 125 -1.82 9.49 7.26
C GLN A 125 -1.13 8.32 6.57
N PHE A 126 0.18 8.44 6.32
CA PHE A 126 0.99 7.44 5.66
C PHE A 126 2.26 7.19 6.45
N GLU A 127 2.46 5.93 6.79
CA GLU A 127 3.64 5.45 7.52
C GLU A 127 4.34 4.39 6.69
N GLN A 128 5.66 4.27 6.91
CA GLN A 128 6.43 3.17 6.35
C GLN A 128 5.85 1.83 6.85
N LEU A 129 5.76 0.88 5.94
CA LEU A 129 5.18 -0.43 6.21
C LEU A 129 6.16 -1.28 7.01
N ARG A 130 5.89 -1.41 8.31
CA ARG A 130 6.70 -2.22 9.21
C ARG A 130 6.37 -3.70 9.11
N LEU A 131 7.36 -4.54 9.39
CA LEU A 131 7.22 -6.00 9.38
C LEU A 131 6.43 -6.52 10.59
N ASP A 132 6.41 -5.77 11.68
CA ASP A 132 5.67 -6.06 12.92
C ASP A 132 4.25 -5.46 12.92
N VAL A 133 3.79 -4.92 11.79
CA VAL A 133 2.45 -4.36 11.67
C VAL A 133 1.41 -5.42 12.03
N GLN A 134 0.49 -5.06 12.93
CA GLN A 134 -0.64 -5.92 13.26
C GLN A 134 -1.51 -6.10 12.01
N PRO A 135 -1.99 -7.33 11.74
CA PRO A 135 -2.86 -7.56 10.60
C PRO A 135 -4.05 -6.62 10.59
N LEU A 136 -4.35 -6.07 9.42
CA LEU A 136 -5.59 -5.35 9.22
C LEU A 136 -6.71 -6.39 9.35
N GLY A 137 -7.54 -6.25 10.39
CA GLY A 137 -8.59 -7.22 10.71
C GLY A 137 -9.37 -7.61 9.46
N LEU A 138 -9.57 -8.92 9.25
CA LEU A 138 -10.29 -9.44 8.10
C LEU A 138 -11.72 -8.89 8.10
N PRO A 139 -12.20 -8.23 7.03
CA PRO A 139 -13.63 -8.13 6.80
C PRO A 139 -14.11 -9.54 6.42
N GLY A 140 -14.56 -10.33 7.39
CA GLY A 140 -14.98 -11.72 7.10
C GLY A 140 -15.35 -12.63 8.27
N SER A 141 -15.08 -12.28 9.54
CA SER A 141 -15.55 -13.08 10.69
C SER A 141 -16.92 -12.62 11.23
N ALA A 142 -17.77 -12.06 10.36
CA ALA A 142 -19.18 -11.80 10.65
C ALA A 142 -20.03 -12.79 9.85
N GLY A 143 -19.89 -14.07 10.18
CA GLY A 143 -20.74 -15.14 9.70
C GLY A 143 -21.37 -15.85 10.90
N GLN A 144 -22.43 -15.26 11.45
CA GLN A 144 -23.58 -15.91 12.12
C GLN A 144 -24.41 -14.83 12.82
N GLY A 145 -25.43 -14.34 12.13
CA GLY A 145 -26.67 -13.97 12.83
C GLY A 145 -27.45 -15.26 13.12
N PRO A 146 -28.25 -15.31 14.21
CA PRO A 146 -29.36 -16.27 14.27
C PRO A 146 -30.37 -16.03 13.15
#